data_AF-A0A6I7F4Z5-F1
#
_entry.id   AF-A0A6I7F4Z5-F1
#
_cell.length_a   1.000
_cell.length_b   1.000
_cell.length_c   1.000
_cell.angle_alpha   90.00
_cell.angle_beta   90.00
_cell.angle_gamma   90.00
#
_symmetry.space_group_name_H-M   'P 1'
#
loop_
_entity.id
_entity.type
_entity.pdbx_description
1 polymer ?
#
loop_
_entity_poly.entity_id
_entity_poly.type
_entity_poly.pdbx_seq_one_letter_code
_entity_poly.pdbx_strand_id
1 'polypeptide(L)'
;MKQLRHLHFLLAAIWISGFALNPPAAEASEWIEPIKGEITDPFGTRGGKHKGLDIAAPEGESVLAAADGTISKSYRSDSYGQVIFIKHDNGYETVYAHLSKRLKKKNDRVAKGEEIGIIGNTGISTGTHLHFEMHHGSWTENKKNAINPLAVYHEQAFQQNAVHVQQGDAEKGWAVTVQKGDTLWRISKENGISVEKLMEINGLADSHLYIGQKLLLRDHGRHAGQSTYIVQKGDTLGQIADKMGVTVRRIQEWNDLKGDEIYPRQPLKIMESS
;
A
#
# COMPACT_ATOMS: atom_id res chain seq x y z
N MET A 1 -27.91 78.15 2.06
CA MET A 1 -27.18 77.70 3.26
C MET A 1 -27.96 76.59 3.97
N LYS A 2 -27.54 75.33 3.80
CA LYS A 2 -27.49 74.25 4.80
C LYS A 2 -27.18 72.92 4.09
N GLN A 3 -26.04 72.35 4.43
CA GLN A 3 -25.59 70.99 4.13
C GLN A 3 -26.41 69.96 4.90
N LEU A 4 -26.71 68.78 4.33
CA LEU A 4 -26.74 67.52 5.08
C LEU A 4 -26.69 66.25 4.17
N ARG A 5 -25.53 65.59 4.20
CA ARG A 5 -25.23 64.15 4.38
C ARG A 5 -25.88 63.06 3.49
N HIS A 6 -24.99 62.30 2.86
CA HIS A 6 -25.15 61.04 2.13
C HIS A 6 -25.75 59.87 2.93
N LEU A 7 -26.44 58.95 2.24
CA LEU A 7 -26.22 57.51 2.37
C LEU A 7 -26.75 56.74 1.13
N HIS A 8 -25.88 55.90 0.53
CA HIS A 8 -26.22 54.93 -0.51
C HIS A 8 -26.83 53.66 0.10
N PHE A 9 -27.82 53.07 -0.56
CA PHE A 9 -28.11 51.63 -0.48
C PHE A 9 -28.46 51.09 -1.87
N LEU A 10 -27.57 50.26 -2.40
CA LEU A 10 -27.78 49.40 -3.57
C LEU A 10 -28.59 48.18 -3.13
N LEU A 11 -29.73 47.95 -3.79
CA LEU A 11 -30.50 46.71 -3.70
C LEU A 11 -29.93 45.70 -4.71
N ALA A 12 -29.22 44.67 -4.22
CA ALA A 12 -28.86 43.51 -5.01
C ALA A 12 -29.93 42.42 -4.81
N ALA A 13 -30.64 42.10 -5.89
CA ALA A 13 -31.61 41.01 -5.95
C ALA A 13 -30.89 39.66 -6.06
N ILE A 14 -31.33 38.72 -5.22
CA ILE A 14 -30.89 37.33 -5.17
C ILE A 14 -31.41 36.58 -6.40
N TRP A 15 -30.52 35.97 -7.18
CA TRP A 15 -30.84 34.90 -8.11
C TRP A 15 -30.01 33.68 -7.75
N ILE A 16 -30.66 32.64 -7.23
CA ILE A 16 -30.07 31.33 -6.94
C ILE A 16 -30.08 30.56 -8.26
N SER A 17 -28.98 30.57 -9.00
CA SER A 17 -28.72 29.58 -10.05
C SER A 17 -28.05 28.37 -9.41
N GLY A 18 -28.71 27.22 -9.48
CA GLY A 18 -28.20 25.94 -9.00
C GLY A 18 -26.83 25.62 -9.59
N PHE A 19 -25.84 25.48 -8.71
CA PHE A 19 -24.61 24.78 -9.03
C PHE A 19 -24.97 23.30 -9.23
N ALA A 20 -25.01 22.86 -10.48
CA ALA A 20 -24.80 21.45 -10.78
C ALA A 20 -23.36 21.15 -10.35
N LEU A 21 -23.20 20.54 -9.18
CA LEU A 21 -21.95 19.91 -8.77
C LEU A 21 -21.75 18.71 -9.70
N ASN A 22 -21.05 18.92 -10.82
CA ASN A 22 -20.33 17.80 -11.43
C ASN A 22 -19.36 17.31 -10.36
N PRO A 23 -19.48 16.07 -9.84
CA PRO A 23 -18.43 15.55 -8.98
C PRO A 23 -17.12 15.54 -9.79
N PRO A 24 -15.99 15.96 -9.22
CA PRO A 24 -14.71 15.79 -9.88
C PRO A 24 -14.54 14.30 -10.19
N ALA A 25 -14.22 13.99 -11.45
CA ALA A 25 -13.86 12.64 -11.85
C ALA A 25 -12.80 12.12 -10.86
N ALA A 26 -13.10 11.01 -10.18
CA ALA A 26 -12.19 10.40 -9.22
C ALA A 26 -10.80 10.29 -9.88
N GLU A 27 -9.78 10.93 -9.31
CA GLU A 27 -8.44 10.89 -9.87
C GLU A 27 -8.01 9.43 -9.98
N ALA A 28 -7.75 8.96 -11.21
CA ALA A 28 -7.28 7.61 -11.44
C ALA A 28 -5.96 7.42 -10.69
N SER A 29 -5.82 6.30 -9.98
CA SER A 29 -4.58 5.92 -9.30
C SER A 29 -3.37 6.21 -10.19
N GLU A 30 -2.36 6.89 -9.65
CA GLU A 30 -1.12 7.22 -10.38
C GLU A 30 -0.44 5.96 -10.91
N TRP A 31 -0.70 4.83 -10.27
CA TRP A 31 -0.17 3.53 -10.56
C TRP A 31 -1.23 2.57 -11.10
N ILE A 32 -0.80 1.55 -11.82
CA ILE A 32 -1.62 0.37 -12.14
C ILE A 32 -0.85 -0.90 -11.77
N GLU A 33 -1.58 -2.00 -11.61
CA GLU A 33 -0.97 -3.32 -11.53
C GLU A 33 -0.25 -3.65 -12.85
N PRO A 34 1.01 -4.14 -12.79
CA PRO A 34 1.81 -4.39 -13.98
C PRO A 34 1.38 -5.67 -14.72
N ILE A 35 0.65 -6.56 -14.04
CA ILE A 35 0.04 -7.76 -14.61
C ILE A 35 -1.10 -8.22 -13.70
N LYS A 36 -2.16 -8.76 -14.29
CA LYS A 36 -3.23 -9.43 -13.53
C LYS A 36 -2.79 -10.86 -13.23
N GLY A 37 -2.62 -11.18 -11.96
CA GLY A 37 -2.16 -12.50 -11.54
C GLY A 37 -2.31 -12.74 -10.04
N GLU A 38 -1.84 -13.89 -9.59
CA GLU A 38 -1.82 -14.26 -8.18
C GLU A 38 -0.48 -13.86 -7.56
N ILE A 39 -0.52 -13.15 -6.43
CA ILE A 39 0.69 -12.89 -5.64
C ILE A 39 1.12 -14.20 -4.97
N THR A 40 2.29 -14.72 -5.35
CA THR A 40 2.82 -15.99 -4.83
C THR A 40 3.94 -15.80 -3.82
N ASP A 41 4.68 -14.70 -3.89
CA ASP A 41 5.70 -14.35 -2.88
C ASP A 41 5.75 -12.82 -2.61
N PRO A 42 5.26 -12.36 -1.45
CA PRO A 42 5.29 -10.94 -1.08
C PRO A 42 6.69 -10.37 -0.81
N PHE A 43 6.77 -9.03 -0.74
CA PHE A 43 7.98 -8.32 -0.32
C PHE A 43 8.36 -8.66 1.13
N GLY A 44 9.66 -8.76 1.40
CA GLY A 44 10.19 -8.98 2.76
C GLY A 44 10.24 -10.44 3.21
N THR A 45 9.76 -11.38 2.40
CA THR A 45 9.90 -12.82 2.65
C THR A 45 11.35 -13.28 2.49
N ARG A 46 11.59 -14.59 2.69
CA ARG A 46 12.94 -15.19 2.62
C ARG A 46 13.91 -14.57 3.62
N GLY A 47 13.40 -14.22 4.81
CA GLY A 47 14.14 -13.52 5.87
C GLY A 47 14.51 -12.08 5.51
N GLY A 48 13.60 -11.33 4.88
CA GLY A 48 13.85 -9.95 4.45
C GLY A 48 14.64 -9.81 3.15
N LYS A 49 15.02 -10.92 2.52
CA LYS A 49 15.86 -10.92 1.31
C LYS A 49 15.07 -10.73 0.03
N HIS A 50 13.78 -11.07 0.03
CA HIS A 50 12.92 -10.82 -1.11
C HIS A 50 12.57 -9.32 -1.17
N LYS A 51 13.07 -8.62 -2.20
CA LYS A 51 12.92 -7.16 -2.35
C LYS A 51 11.95 -6.76 -3.46
N GLY A 52 11.05 -7.67 -3.80
CA GLY A 52 10.02 -7.48 -4.81
C GLY A 52 8.76 -8.25 -4.45
N LEU A 53 7.85 -8.33 -5.41
CA LEU A 53 6.58 -9.02 -5.38
C LEU A 53 6.57 -10.02 -6.53
N ASP A 54 6.43 -11.31 -6.24
CA ASP A 54 6.29 -12.35 -7.26
C ASP A 54 4.81 -12.54 -7.59
N ILE A 55 4.45 -12.32 -8.85
CA ILE A 55 3.08 -12.38 -9.36
C ILE A 55 3.02 -13.47 -10.44
N ALA A 56 2.39 -14.60 -10.12
CA ALA A 56 2.16 -15.67 -11.08
C ALA A 56 1.01 -15.32 -12.02
N ALA A 57 1.24 -15.50 -13.32
CA ALA A 57 0.23 -15.40 -14.36
C ALA A 57 0.59 -16.39 -15.49
N PRO A 58 -0.37 -16.75 -16.37
CA PRO A 58 -0.09 -17.63 -17.50
C PRO A 58 1.09 -17.15 -18.35
N GLU A 59 1.88 -18.08 -18.87
CA GLU A 59 2.98 -17.75 -19.77
C GLU A 59 2.45 -17.08 -21.05
N GLY A 60 3.14 -16.03 -21.49
CA GLY A 60 2.72 -15.27 -22.68
C GLY A 60 1.86 -14.03 -22.38
N GLU A 61 1.40 -13.84 -21.14
CA GLU A 61 0.67 -12.63 -20.75
C GLU A 61 1.55 -11.36 -20.83
N SER A 62 0.90 -10.26 -21.19
CA SER A 62 1.51 -8.95 -21.31
C SER A 62 1.83 -8.36 -19.93
N VAL A 63 3.05 -7.83 -19.80
CA VAL A 63 3.50 -7.03 -18.66
C VAL A 63 3.46 -5.56 -19.05
N LEU A 64 2.83 -4.75 -18.21
CA LEU A 64 2.53 -3.34 -18.43
C LEU A 64 3.42 -2.43 -17.58
N ALA A 65 3.68 -1.22 -18.06
CA ALA A 65 4.33 -0.18 -17.27
C ALA A 65 3.36 0.29 -16.17
N ALA A 66 3.80 0.22 -14.91
CA ALA A 66 2.97 0.56 -13.75
C ALA A 66 2.60 2.06 -13.69
N ALA A 67 3.43 2.93 -14.26
CA ALA A 67 3.19 4.37 -14.39
C ALA A 67 3.98 4.94 -15.58
N ASP A 68 3.74 6.20 -15.92
CA ASP A 68 4.52 6.92 -16.94
C ASP A 68 5.99 6.97 -16.55
N GLY A 69 6.88 6.80 -17.53
CA GLY A 69 8.30 6.79 -17.24
C GLY A 69 9.19 6.58 -18.46
N THR A 70 10.48 6.50 -18.19
CA THR A 70 11.51 6.25 -19.20
C THR A 70 12.27 4.99 -18.83
N ILE A 71 12.47 4.09 -19.78
CA ILE A 71 13.24 2.86 -19.58
C ILE A 71 14.69 3.21 -19.24
N SER A 72 15.10 2.97 -17.99
CA SER A 72 16.46 3.27 -17.53
C SER A 72 17.45 2.17 -17.90
N LYS A 73 16.98 0.90 -17.89
CA LYS A 73 17.75 -0.29 -18.27
C LYS A 73 16.82 -1.32 -18.95
N SER A 74 17.34 -2.03 -19.95
CA SER A 74 16.65 -3.17 -20.57
C SER A 74 17.71 -4.13 -21.10
N TYR A 75 17.88 -5.28 -20.45
CA TYR A 75 18.96 -6.23 -20.76
C TYR A 75 18.65 -7.63 -20.22
N ARG A 76 19.54 -8.58 -20.51
CA ARG A 76 19.53 -9.92 -19.91
C ARG A 76 20.52 -9.97 -18.75
N SER A 77 20.02 -10.26 -17.56
CA SER A 77 20.75 -10.46 -16.32
C SER A 77 20.79 -11.94 -15.98
N ASP A 78 21.87 -12.41 -15.36
CA ASP A 78 21.97 -13.80 -14.90
C ASP A 78 20.96 -14.11 -13.78
N SER A 79 20.72 -13.14 -12.88
CA SER A 79 19.78 -13.31 -11.76
C SER A 79 18.34 -12.96 -12.16
N TYR A 80 18.11 -11.77 -12.72
CA TYR A 80 16.76 -11.32 -13.07
C TYR A 80 16.25 -11.89 -14.40
N GLY A 81 17.09 -12.57 -15.17
CA GLY A 81 16.73 -12.99 -16.52
C GLY A 81 16.54 -11.79 -17.43
N GLN A 82 15.53 -11.84 -18.30
CA GLN A 82 15.17 -10.69 -19.09
C GLN A 82 14.45 -9.66 -18.23
N VAL A 83 15.02 -8.47 -18.14
CA VAL A 83 14.58 -7.46 -17.18
C VAL A 83 14.49 -6.07 -17.79
N ILE A 84 13.46 -5.33 -17.39
CA ILE A 84 13.26 -3.91 -17.70
C ILE A 84 13.23 -3.12 -16.40
N PHE A 85 13.83 -1.94 -16.42
CA PHE A 85 13.79 -0.96 -15.35
C PHE A 85 13.17 0.33 -15.90
N ILE A 86 12.25 0.93 -15.15
CA ILE A 86 11.58 2.17 -15.55
C ILE A 86 11.80 3.20 -14.45
N LYS A 87 12.44 4.31 -14.82
CA LYS A 87 12.48 5.50 -13.97
C LYS A 87 11.24 6.33 -14.26
N HIS A 88 10.42 6.52 -13.25
CA HIS A 88 9.16 7.24 -13.33
C HIS A 88 9.35 8.73 -13.02
N ASP A 89 8.43 9.54 -13.54
CA ASP A 89 8.49 11.00 -13.38
C ASP A 89 8.26 11.45 -11.93
N ASN A 90 7.56 10.63 -11.17
CA ASN A 90 7.26 10.83 -9.75
C ASN A 90 8.40 10.44 -8.80
N GLY A 91 9.59 10.16 -9.34
CA GLY A 91 10.79 9.92 -8.55
C GLY A 91 11.01 8.46 -8.14
N TYR A 92 10.16 7.54 -8.57
CA TYR A 92 10.31 6.10 -8.33
C TYR A 92 11.06 5.38 -9.46
N GLU A 93 11.59 4.21 -9.16
CA GLU A 93 12.09 3.27 -10.17
C GLU A 93 11.49 1.89 -9.95
N THR A 94 10.95 1.28 -11.01
CA THR A 94 10.37 -0.07 -10.97
C THR A 94 11.20 -1.06 -11.77
N VAL A 95 11.15 -2.34 -11.38
CA VAL A 95 11.86 -3.44 -12.01
C VAL A 95 10.88 -4.53 -12.40
N TYR A 96 10.98 -5.02 -13.64
CA TYR A 96 10.12 -6.06 -14.22
C TYR A 96 11.01 -7.20 -14.70
N ALA A 97 11.11 -8.27 -13.92
CA ALA A 97 12.07 -9.34 -14.13
C ALA A 97 11.41 -10.68 -14.52
N HIS A 98 12.26 -11.65 -14.84
CA HIS A 98 11.92 -13.01 -15.31
C HIS A 98 11.13 -13.06 -16.62
N LEU A 99 11.12 -11.97 -17.39
CA LEU A 99 10.37 -11.87 -18.64
C LEU A 99 10.81 -12.94 -19.66
N SER A 100 9.91 -13.37 -20.53
CA SER A 100 10.23 -14.17 -21.72
C SER A 100 10.64 -13.28 -22.89
N LYS A 101 10.25 -12.01 -22.87
CA LYS A 101 10.60 -11.03 -23.90
C LYS A 101 10.53 -9.60 -23.36
N ARG A 102 11.48 -8.76 -23.77
CA ARG A 102 11.46 -7.30 -23.57
C ARG A 102 10.99 -6.64 -24.86
N LEU A 103 10.02 -5.73 -24.78
CA LEU A 103 9.49 -5.00 -25.94
C LEU A 103 9.99 -3.54 -26.01
N LYS A 104 10.65 -3.07 -24.96
CA LYS A 104 11.24 -1.72 -24.88
C LYS A 104 12.73 -1.78 -24.61
N LYS A 105 13.45 -0.76 -25.08
CA LYS A 105 14.89 -0.59 -24.91
C LYS A 105 15.18 0.65 -24.05
N LYS A 106 16.41 0.74 -23.55
CA LYS A 106 16.87 1.89 -22.77
C LYS A 106 16.58 3.21 -23.53
N ASN A 107 16.14 4.21 -22.76
CA ASN A 107 15.71 5.54 -23.19
C ASN A 107 14.35 5.61 -23.90
N ASP A 108 13.66 4.50 -24.15
CA ASP A 108 12.28 4.57 -24.62
C ASP A 108 11.40 5.23 -23.55
N ARG A 109 10.49 6.10 -23.99
CA ARG A 109 9.42 6.62 -23.15
C ARG A 109 8.26 5.63 -23.16
N VAL A 110 7.61 5.44 -22.03
CA VAL A 110 6.43 4.59 -21.90
C VAL A 110 5.33 5.29 -21.12
N ALA A 111 4.09 5.07 -21.53
CA ALA A 111 2.91 5.49 -20.81
C ALA A 111 2.48 4.43 -19.78
N LYS A 112 1.78 4.85 -18.74
CA LYS A 112 1.08 3.96 -17.81
C LYS A 112 0.14 3.02 -18.57
N GLY A 113 0.24 1.71 -18.31
CA GLY A 113 -0.55 0.70 -19.03
C GLY A 113 0.00 0.32 -20.39
N GLU A 114 1.11 0.91 -20.83
CA GLU A 114 1.76 0.48 -22.05
C GLU A 114 2.44 -0.87 -21.85
N GLU A 115 2.30 -1.74 -22.85
CA GLU A 115 2.97 -3.03 -22.85
C GLU A 115 4.48 -2.88 -23.02
N ILE A 116 5.24 -3.45 -22.07
CA ILE A 116 6.70 -3.34 -22.02
C ILE A 116 7.41 -4.69 -22.21
N GLY A 117 6.73 -5.79 -21.98
CA GLY A 117 7.33 -7.12 -21.99
C GLY A 117 6.27 -8.22 -21.92
N ILE A 118 6.75 -9.45 -22.02
CA ILE A 118 5.94 -10.65 -21.87
C ILE A 118 6.47 -11.43 -20.67
N ILE A 119 5.58 -11.87 -19.79
CA ILE A 119 5.94 -12.69 -18.63
C ILE A 119 6.66 -13.98 -19.07
N GLY A 120 7.53 -14.51 -18.21
CA GLY A 120 8.24 -15.75 -18.49
C GLY A 120 8.83 -16.39 -17.25
N ASN A 121 9.88 -17.17 -17.48
CA ASN A 121 10.61 -17.91 -16.46
C ASN A 121 12.12 -17.90 -16.76
N THR A 122 12.72 -16.71 -16.89
CA THR A 122 14.16 -16.57 -17.21
C THR A 122 14.99 -16.10 -16.02
N GLY A 123 16.28 -16.42 -15.99
CA GLY A 123 17.17 -16.08 -14.87
C GLY A 123 17.02 -17.07 -13.72
N ILE A 124 17.15 -16.60 -12.48
CA ILE A 124 16.93 -17.41 -11.27
C ILE A 124 15.45 -17.38 -10.94
N SER A 125 14.70 -18.33 -11.50
CA SER A 125 13.27 -18.47 -11.32
C SER A 125 12.88 -19.96 -11.36
N THR A 126 11.89 -20.37 -10.57
CA THR A 126 11.45 -21.77 -10.45
C THR A 126 10.13 -22.06 -11.18
N GLY A 127 9.47 -21.03 -11.73
CA GLY A 127 8.20 -21.14 -12.45
C GLY A 127 7.81 -19.80 -13.08
N THR A 128 6.82 -19.80 -13.97
CA THR A 128 6.40 -18.58 -14.67
C THR A 128 5.78 -17.57 -13.70
N HIS A 129 6.43 -16.43 -13.52
CA HIS A 129 5.96 -15.30 -12.72
C HIS A 129 6.63 -14.00 -13.15
N LEU A 130 6.04 -12.87 -12.80
CA LEU A 130 6.68 -11.56 -12.82
C LEU A 130 7.29 -11.31 -11.44
N HIS A 131 8.60 -11.09 -11.37
CA HIS A 131 9.21 -10.47 -10.18
C HIS A 131 9.20 -8.96 -10.35
N PHE A 132 8.38 -8.27 -9.55
CA PHE A 132 8.17 -6.84 -9.61
C PHE A 132 8.79 -6.13 -8.40
N GLU A 133 9.72 -5.21 -8.62
CA GLU A 133 10.26 -4.37 -7.55
C GLU A 133 9.85 -2.92 -7.71
N MET A 134 9.77 -2.20 -6.59
CA MET A 134 9.56 -0.76 -6.55
C MET A 134 10.58 -0.12 -5.62
N HIS A 135 11.14 1.02 -6.05
CA HIS A 135 12.17 1.75 -5.32
C HIS A 135 11.78 3.22 -5.23
N HIS A 136 11.84 3.81 -4.04
CA HIS A 136 11.70 5.26 -3.88
C HIS A 136 13.06 5.92 -4.15
N GLY A 137 13.19 6.56 -5.31
CA GLY A 137 14.48 6.88 -5.91
C GLY A 137 15.05 5.71 -6.73
N SER A 138 16.34 5.78 -7.04
CA SER A 138 16.96 4.81 -7.95
C SER A 138 17.15 3.42 -7.34
N TRP A 139 16.99 2.40 -8.16
CA TRP A 139 17.44 1.05 -7.89
C TRP A 139 18.96 1.02 -7.66
N THR A 140 19.38 0.18 -6.73
CA THR A 140 20.79 -0.05 -6.38
C THR A 140 21.04 -1.54 -6.18
N GLU A 141 22.27 -2.01 -6.37
CA GLU A 141 22.61 -3.44 -6.24
C GLU A 141 22.29 -4.00 -4.84
N ASN A 142 22.49 -3.20 -3.80
CA ASN A 142 22.13 -3.56 -2.42
C ASN A 142 20.65 -3.29 -2.09
N LYS A 143 19.86 -2.83 -3.07
CA LYS A 143 18.42 -2.59 -2.98
C LYS A 143 18.01 -1.70 -1.79
N LYS A 144 18.84 -0.71 -1.44
CA LYS A 144 18.63 0.13 -0.25
C LYS A 144 17.35 0.99 -0.31
N ASN A 145 16.86 1.25 -1.50
CA ASN A 145 15.67 2.08 -1.76
C ASN A 145 14.40 1.24 -2.01
N ALA A 146 14.50 -0.09 -1.90
CA ALA A 146 13.38 -0.99 -2.18
C ALA A 146 12.28 -0.81 -1.15
N ILE A 147 11.05 -0.67 -1.62
CA ILE A 147 9.84 -0.52 -0.81
C ILE A 147 8.83 -1.59 -1.19
N ASN A 148 7.86 -1.86 -0.31
CA ASN A 148 6.79 -2.80 -0.60
C ASN A 148 5.85 -2.22 -1.67
N PRO A 149 5.72 -2.84 -2.86
CA PRO A 149 4.82 -2.36 -3.92
C PRO A 149 3.36 -2.21 -3.48
N LEU A 150 2.88 -3.11 -2.62
CA LEU A 150 1.50 -3.08 -2.13
C LEU A 150 1.22 -1.83 -1.29
N ALA A 151 2.22 -1.31 -0.56
CA ALA A 151 2.04 -0.07 0.21
C ALA A 151 1.72 1.12 -0.70
N VAL A 152 2.33 1.18 -1.89
CA VAL A 152 2.14 2.28 -2.85
C VAL A 152 0.82 2.16 -3.61
N TYR A 153 0.46 0.96 -4.06
CA TYR A 153 -0.85 0.73 -4.69
C TYR A 153 -2.03 1.03 -3.75
N HIS A 154 -1.83 0.82 -2.43
CA HIS A 154 -2.87 1.08 -1.43
C HIS A 154 -2.79 2.47 -0.77
N GLU A 155 -1.73 3.25 -1.00
CA GLU A 155 -1.59 4.63 -0.48
C GLU A 155 -2.68 5.57 -1.04
N GLN A 156 -3.18 5.31 -2.25
CA GLN A 156 -4.21 6.16 -2.89
C GLN A 156 -5.65 5.79 -2.49
N ALA A 157 -5.90 4.55 -2.07
CA ALA A 157 -7.15 4.20 -1.39
C ALA A 157 -7.30 4.95 -0.05
N PHE A 158 -6.19 5.44 0.50
CA PHE A 158 -6.19 6.26 1.71
C PHE A 158 -6.49 7.76 1.47
N GLN A 159 -6.15 8.33 0.32
CA GLN A 159 -6.40 9.76 0.09
C GLN A 159 -7.83 10.07 -0.39
N GLN A 160 -8.47 9.17 -1.15
CA GLN A 160 -9.82 9.45 -1.67
C GLN A 160 -10.96 9.25 -0.66
N ASN A 161 -10.76 8.42 0.36
CA ASN A 161 -11.70 8.29 1.48
C ASN A 161 -11.51 9.38 2.57
N ALA A 162 -10.62 10.36 2.36
CA ALA A 162 -10.37 11.45 3.33
C ALA A 162 -11.17 12.74 3.05
N VAL A 163 -11.85 12.86 1.91
CA VAL A 163 -12.43 14.15 1.46
C VAL A 163 -13.85 14.40 2.01
N HIS A 164 -14.49 13.45 2.70
CA HIS A 164 -15.81 13.66 3.31
C HIS A 164 -15.86 13.19 4.77
N VAL A 165 -15.22 13.95 5.66
CA VAL A 165 -15.68 14.02 7.05
C VAL A 165 -15.71 15.49 7.43
N GLN A 166 -16.92 15.99 7.68
CA GLN A 166 -17.13 17.35 8.14
C GLN A 166 -16.40 17.59 9.46
N GLN A 167 -15.85 18.79 9.54
CA GLN A 167 -15.10 19.33 10.66
C GLN A 167 -15.98 19.40 11.92
N GLY A 168 -15.61 18.64 12.95
CA GLY A 168 -16.24 18.67 14.26
C GLY A 168 -15.75 17.52 15.14
N ASP A 169 -14.87 17.83 16.09
CA ASP A 169 -14.66 17.10 17.35
C ASP A 169 -13.94 15.73 17.34
N ALA A 170 -12.62 15.66 17.04
CA ALA A 170 -11.76 14.52 17.48
C ALA A 170 -10.22 14.74 17.34
N GLU A 171 -9.64 15.84 17.83
CA GLU A 171 -8.18 16.08 17.71
C GLU A 171 -7.35 15.92 19.01
N LYS A 172 -7.80 15.10 19.97
CA LYS A 172 -6.94 14.73 21.11
C LYS A 172 -6.86 13.22 21.33
N GLY A 173 -5.68 12.66 21.09
CA GLY A 173 -5.26 11.41 21.75
C GLY A 173 -4.99 10.20 20.86
N TRP A 174 -4.64 10.34 19.59
CA TRP A 174 -4.29 9.20 18.73
C TRP A 174 -2.80 8.92 18.59
N ALA A 175 -1.95 9.93 18.79
CA ALA A 175 -0.51 9.80 18.78
C ALA A 175 0.15 10.87 19.66
N VAL A 176 1.38 10.61 20.07
CA VAL A 176 2.26 11.53 20.79
C VAL A 176 3.60 11.63 20.07
N THR A 177 4.30 12.76 20.22
CA THR A 177 5.67 12.92 19.73
C THR A 177 6.62 12.90 20.92
N VAL A 178 7.61 12.00 20.89
CA VAL A 178 8.61 11.81 21.95
C VAL A 178 9.43 13.08 22.14
N GLN A 179 9.51 13.56 23.39
CA GLN A 179 10.28 14.71 23.82
C GLN A 179 11.49 14.30 24.67
N LYS A 180 12.39 15.26 24.91
CA LYS A 180 13.57 15.04 25.76
C LYS A 180 13.14 14.64 27.18
N GLY A 181 13.57 13.45 27.62
CA GLY A 181 13.25 12.90 28.93
C GLY A 181 12.01 12.02 28.97
N ASP A 182 11.37 11.74 27.83
CA ASP A 182 10.28 10.77 27.75
C ASP A 182 10.77 9.32 27.94
N THR A 183 9.91 8.53 28.56
CA THR A 183 10.03 7.07 28.64
C THR A 183 8.72 6.46 28.19
N LEU A 184 8.77 5.24 27.66
CA LEU A 184 7.55 4.49 27.31
C LEU A 184 6.59 4.37 28.50
N TRP A 185 7.13 4.20 29.71
CA TRP A 185 6.34 4.12 30.94
C TRP A 185 5.57 5.41 31.23
N ARG A 186 6.22 6.58 31.12
CA ARG A 186 5.56 7.87 31.33
C ARG A 186 4.45 8.10 30.31
N ILE A 187 4.76 7.88 29.03
CA ILE A 187 3.81 8.02 27.93
C ILE A 187 2.62 7.07 28.10
N SER A 188 2.89 5.80 28.42
CA SER A 188 1.90 4.77 28.72
C SER A 188 0.97 5.20 29.88
N LYS A 189 1.54 5.62 31.00
CA LYS A 189 0.79 5.98 32.21
C LYS A 189 -0.09 7.22 32.01
N GLU A 190 0.41 8.22 31.30
CA GLU A 190 -0.32 9.48 31.03
C GLU A 190 -1.46 9.30 30.02
N ASN A 191 -1.33 8.33 29.11
CA ASN A 191 -2.30 8.09 28.04
C ASN A 191 -3.19 6.86 28.28
N GLY A 192 -3.06 6.19 29.42
CA GLY A 192 -3.93 5.10 29.82
C GLY A 192 -3.80 3.82 28.97
N ILE A 193 -2.66 3.62 28.32
CA ILE A 193 -2.31 2.42 27.53
C ILE A 193 -1.18 1.67 28.23
N SER A 194 -1.09 0.33 28.13
CA SER A 194 0.07 -0.39 28.68
C SER A 194 1.33 -0.15 27.85
N VAL A 195 2.51 -0.26 28.45
CA VAL A 195 3.79 -0.17 27.72
C VAL A 195 3.86 -1.23 26.63
N GLU A 196 3.39 -2.44 26.92
CA GLU A 196 3.34 -3.56 25.97
C GLU A 196 2.48 -3.23 24.75
N LYS A 197 1.23 -2.77 24.95
CA LYS A 197 0.35 -2.41 23.82
C LYS A 197 0.85 -1.16 23.08
N LEU A 198 1.50 -0.22 23.78
CA LEU A 198 2.13 0.94 23.16
C LEU A 198 3.31 0.52 22.26
N MET A 199 4.13 -0.44 22.69
CA MET A 199 5.21 -0.99 21.87
C MET A 199 4.67 -1.79 20.69
N GLU A 200 3.65 -2.60 20.91
CA GLU A 200 2.97 -3.43 19.90
C GLU A 200 2.43 -2.57 18.75
N ILE A 201 1.60 -1.55 19.05
CA ILE A 201 1.00 -0.67 18.03
C ILE A 201 2.08 0.09 17.24
N ASN A 202 3.24 0.34 17.85
CA ASN A 202 4.33 1.10 17.22
C ASN A 202 5.45 0.22 16.65
N GLY A 203 5.32 -1.11 16.70
CA GLY A 203 6.34 -2.05 16.23
C GLY A 203 7.69 -1.87 16.91
N LEU A 204 7.72 -1.47 18.19
CA LEU A 204 8.96 -1.25 18.93
C LEU A 204 9.52 -2.58 19.43
N ALA A 205 10.75 -2.91 19.03
CA ALA A 205 11.45 -4.11 19.49
C ALA A 205 12.00 -3.97 20.93
N ASP A 206 12.21 -2.73 21.40
CA ASP A 206 12.68 -2.43 22.74
C ASP A 206 12.15 -1.07 23.22
N SER A 207 12.60 -0.64 24.41
CA SER A 207 12.15 0.61 25.03
C SER A 207 12.92 1.87 24.60
N HIS A 208 13.84 1.78 23.63
CA HIS A 208 14.60 2.94 23.17
C HIS A 208 13.71 3.86 22.33
N LEU A 209 13.67 5.13 22.71
CA LEU A 209 12.91 6.16 22.03
C LEU A 209 13.84 7.24 21.49
N TYR A 210 13.52 7.74 20.30
CA TYR A 210 14.23 8.87 19.69
C TYR A 210 13.41 10.15 19.87
N ILE A 211 14.07 11.24 20.23
CA ILE A 211 13.41 12.55 20.32
C ILE A 211 12.85 12.91 18.93
N GLY A 212 11.57 13.31 18.89
CA GLY A 212 10.84 13.58 17.66
C GLY A 212 10.13 12.37 17.05
N GLN A 213 10.34 11.16 17.57
CA GLN A 213 9.62 9.96 17.15
C GLN A 213 8.12 10.10 17.44
N LYS A 214 7.27 9.79 16.47
CA LYS A 214 5.82 9.77 16.66
C LYS A 214 5.39 8.37 17.10
N LEU A 215 4.69 8.27 18.22
CA LEU A 215 4.13 7.04 18.76
C LEU A 215 2.60 7.10 18.73
N LEU A 216 1.97 6.10 18.13
CA LEU A 216 0.54 5.87 18.13
C LEU A 216 0.09 5.42 19.53
N LEU A 217 -0.99 6.00 20.04
CA LEU A 217 -1.52 5.74 21.39
C LEU A 217 -2.73 4.80 21.39
N ARG A 218 -3.27 4.51 20.21
CA ARG A 218 -4.31 3.53 19.94
C ARG A 218 -4.35 3.28 18.44
N ASP A 219 -4.97 2.17 18.03
CA ASP A 219 -5.26 1.91 16.63
C ASP A 219 -6.26 2.94 16.10
N HIS A 220 -5.73 4.03 15.54
CA HIS A 220 -6.55 5.10 14.99
C HIS A 220 -6.47 5.08 13.47
N GLY A 221 -7.53 4.54 12.87
CA GLY A 221 -8.19 5.19 11.75
C GLY A 221 -7.74 4.76 10.36
N ARG A 222 -7.91 3.47 10.05
CA ARG A 222 -8.77 2.91 9.00
C ARG A 222 -8.62 1.39 9.07
N HIS A 223 -9.66 0.66 8.68
CA HIS A 223 -9.64 -0.80 8.55
C HIS A 223 -8.44 -1.26 7.72
N ALA A 224 -7.31 -1.48 8.37
CA ALA A 224 -6.10 -2.01 7.78
C ALA A 224 -6.25 -3.52 7.79
N GLY A 225 -6.44 -4.09 6.59
CA GLY A 225 -6.39 -5.52 6.35
C GLY A 225 -7.64 -6.31 6.70
N GLN A 226 -8.81 -5.96 6.14
CA GLN A 226 -9.76 -7.04 5.82
C GLN A 226 -9.22 -7.74 4.56
N SER A 227 -8.42 -8.78 4.76
CA SER A 227 -7.95 -9.63 3.67
C SER A 227 -8.89 -10.82 3.52
N THR A 228 -9.07 -11.29 2.28
CA THR A 228 -9.81 -12.53 2.03
C THR A 228 -8.80 -13.63 1.76
N TYR A 229 -8.74 -14.61 2.65
CA TYR A 229 -7.95 -15.80 2.45
C TYR A 229 -8.76 -16.84 1.68
N ILE A 230 -8.28 -17.26 0.52
CA ILE A 230 -8.90 -18.35 -0.23
C ILE A 230 -8.27 -19.67 0.25
N VAL A 231 -9.08 -20.49 0.93
CA VAL A 231 -8.67 -21.78 1.47
C VAL A 231 -8.05 -22.64 0.37
N GLN A 232 -6.83 -23.12 0.58
CA GLN A 232 -6.14 -23.98 -0.37
C GLN A 232 -6.41 -25.46 -0.08
N LYS A 233 -6.13 -26.33 -1.05
CA LYS A 233 -6.27 -27.77 -0.86
C LYS A 233 -5.30 -28.27 0.21
N GLY A 234 -5.83 -28.72 1.34
CA GLY A 234 -5.05 -29.24 2.47
C GLY A 234 -4.88 -28.27 3.64
N ASP A 235 -5.42 -27.05 3.54
CA ASP A 235 -5.39 -26.08 4.64
C ASP A 235 -6.28 -26.52 5.82
N THR A 236 -5.87 -26.11 7.01
CA THR A 236 -6.68 -26.14 8.24
C THR A 236 -6.80 -24.74 8.84
N LEU A 237 -7.86 -24.45 9.59
CA LEU A 237 -7.99 -23.15 10.26
C LEU A 237 -6.80 -22.81 11.16
N GLY A 238 -6.19 -23.81 11.81
CA GLY A 238 -4.98 -23.62 12.63
C GLY A 238 -3.81 -23.09 11.81
N GLN A 239 -3.50 -23.73 10.68
CA GLN A 239 -2.42 -23.30 9.79
C GLN A 239 -2.68 -21.92 9.20
N ILE A 240 -3.94 -21.61 8.86
CA ILE A 240 -4.31 -20.28 8.37
C ILE A 240 -4.18 -19.24 9.48
N ALA A 241 -4.62 -19.55 10.70
CA ALA A 241 -4.51 -18.67 11.85
C ALA A 241 -3.04 -18.32 12.14
N ASP A 242 -2.17 -19.33 12.21
CA ASP A 242 -0.74 -19.14 12.42
C ASP A 242 -0.10 -18.32 11.28
N LYS A 243 -0.47 -18.61 10.03
CA LYS A 243 0.03 -17.92 8.84
C LYS A 243 -0.39 -16.45 8.81
N MET A 244 -1.61 -16.17 9.25
CA MET A 244 -2.19 -14.82 9.24
C MET A 244 -1.94 -14.06 10.55
N GLY A 245 -1.23 -14.66 11.52
CA GLY A 245 -0.93 -14.02 12.81
C GLY A 245 -2.17 -13.76 13.67
N VAL A 246 -3.20 -14.60 13.55
CA VAL A 246 -4.49 -14.48 14.27
C VAL A 246 -4.82 -15.81 14.96
N THR A 247 -5.91 -15.88 15.71
CA THR A 247 -6.34 -17.14 16.33
C THR A 247 -7.46 -17.80 15.51
N VAL A 248 -7.57 -19.13 15.58
CA VAL A 248 -8.66 -19.90 14.95
C VAL A 248 -10.02 -19.32 15.32
N ARG A 249 -10.22 -19.02 16.61
CA ARG A 249 -11.45 -18.43 17.13
C ARG A 249 -11.80 -17.12 16.44
N ARG A 250 -10.81 -16.26 16.16
CA ARG A 250 -11.06 -15.00 15.46
C ARG A 250 -11.45 -15.21 14.01
N ILE A 251 -10.80 -16.16 13.32
CA ILE A 251 -11.22 -16.54 11.96
C ILE A 251 -12.67 -17.06 11.96
N GLN A 252 -13.06 -17.87 12.94
CA GLN A 252 -14.43 -18.36 13.07
C GLN A 252 -15.43 -17.22 13.32
N GLU A 253 -15.11 -16.32 14.25
CA GLU A 253 -15.93 -15.15 14.58
C GLU A 253 -16.13 -14.22 13.37
N TRP A 254 -15.11 -14.00 12.54
CA TRP A 254 -15.22 -13.14 11.35
C TRP A 254 -16.00 -13.77 10.20
N ASN A 255 -16.16 -15.09 10.20
CA ASN A 255 -16.77 -15.87 9.11
C ASN A 255 -18.03 -16.63 9.53
N ASP A 256 -18.54 -16.38 10.73
CA ASP A 256 -19.72 -17.06 11.30
C ASP A 256 -19.62 -18.60 11.27
N LEU A 257 -18.41 -19.14 11.43
CA LEU A 257 -18.16 -20.60 11.44
C LEU A 257 -18.50 -21.20 12.80
N LYS A 258 -19.19 -22.34 12.80
CA LYS A 258 -19.58 -23.07 14.03
C LYS A 258 -18.58 -24.15 14.46
N GLY A 259 -17.52 -24.36 13.67
CA GLY A 259 -16.49 -25.37 13.87
C GLY A 259 -15.30 -25.15 12.94
N ASP A 260 -14.39 -26.11 12.85
CA ASP A 260 -13.11 -25.95 12.13
C ASP A 260 -13.17 -26.38 10.66
N GLU A 261 -14.35 -26.80 10.19
CA GLU A 261 -14.54 -27.28 8.82
C GLU A 261 -14.44 -26.14 7.80
N ILE A 262 -13.52 -26.31 6.86
CA ILE A 262 -13.29 -25.42 5.73
C ILE A 262 -13.04 -26.24 4.45
N TYR A 263 -13.39 -25.69 3.29
CA TYR A 263 -13.26 -26.36 2.00
C TYR A 263 -12.32 -25.62 1.05
N PRO A 264 -11.59 -26.31 0.16
CA PRO A 264 -10.78 -25.66 -0.85
C PRO A 264 -11.60 -24.65 -1.67
N ARG A 265 -11.01 -23.49 -1.91
CA ARG A 265 -11.57 -22.29 -2.57
C ARG A 265 -12.60 -21.52 -1.75
N GLN A 266 -12.87 -21.91 -0.50
CA GLN A 266 -13.72 -21.13 0.39
C GLN A 266 -13.04 -19.80 0.75
N PRO A 267 -13.72 -18.65 0.59
CA PRO A 267 -13.19 -17.38 1.06
C PRO A 267 -13.41 -17.24 2.57
N LEU A 268 -12.36 -16.86 3.29
CA LEU A 268 -12.40 -16.49 4.69
C LEU A 268 -11.98 -15.03 4.85
N LYS A 269 -12.84 -14.23 5.50
CA LYS A 269 -12.51 -12.90 6.00
C LYS A 269 -11.48 -13.05 7.11
N ILE A 270 -10.32 -12.46 6.89
CA ILE A 270 -9.28 -12.33 7.89
C ILE A 270 -9.23 -10.85 8.22
N MET A 271 -9.48 -10.50 9.49
CA MET A 271 -9.32 -9.14 9.97
C MET A 271 -7.99 -9.09 10.69
N GLU A 272 -7.00 -8.46 10.11
CA GLU A 272 -5.71 -8.31 10.79
C GLU A 272 -5.96 -7.51 12.08
N SER A 273 -5.53 -8.06 13.22
CA SER A 273 -5.32 -7.21 14.38
C SER A 273 -4.02 -6.48 14.20
N SER A 274 -4.11 -5.17 14.28
CA SER A 274 -3.00 -4.32 14.67
C SER A 274 -2.63 -4.55 16.15
#